data_AF-A0A1G2ZWT0-F1
#
_entry.id   AF-A0A1G2ZWT0-F1
#
_cell.length_a   1.000
_cell.length_b   1.000
_cell.length_c   1.000
_cell.angle_alpha   90.00
_cell.angle_beta   90.00
_cell.angle_gamma   90.00
#
_symmetry.space_group_name_H-M   'P 1'
#
loop_
_entity.id
_entity.type
_entity.pdbx_description
1 polymer ?
#
loop_
_entity_poly.entity_id
_entity_poly.type
_entity_poly.pdbx_seq_one_letter_code
_entity_poly.pdbx_strand_id
1 'polypeptide(L)'
;MATTTLEEIAGTLAAMLAVEEGEMKTHLRTLVSEIQSLMLSGSGVHLPGIGAIVVAIDDMRKGTTHVNMDVPKRLAERLGQRMEKTNEVLSSFAQIVREDLAGGKRVRLDGVGTFEVAAERPKVMEDILGNKTLKPLSPTMALILDESFASSIAPRKAALLPAEELKEEVLAAKFPTILIVAPEFDFFVGIIEYHFQKGGWRVEKSQSIVDAIMKIDAGKTHAIILDETLKEQQKLCRTVKTRRETNKIPIVMICPENAAPESGNGFVIHTDTRLNQPFDVKQLIKVVEREIIRAFESERRFQQRVVCTLPSDNSQVEGAIELAQKLFETSGLSEEGQIALSAAFREAVGNAIRHGNGHDARKKVEVECVLDDQKISLAIRDEGPGFDHPKFVRTGKTEDAVAAAREVYAHGKRGGLGILLMLKCCDRVDYNQKGNVIILTKLINPQAAHSPAG
;
A
#
# COMPACT_ATOMS: atom_id res chain seq x y z
N MET A 1 -2.82 -10.75 3.96
CA MET A 1 -4.29 -10.77 4.14
C MET A 1 -4.68 -12.09 4.80
N ALA A 2 -5.53 -12.04 5.82
CA ALA A 2 -6.08 -13.25 6.45
C ALA A 2 -6.91 -14.05 5.44
N THR A 3 -6.91 -15.38 5.55
CA THR A 3 -7.61 -16.28 4.63
C THR A 3 -8.46 -17.24 5.46
N THR A 4 -9.76 -17.26 5.22
CA THR A 4 -10.69 -18.20 5.82
C THR A 4 -10.73 -19.47 4.98
N THR A 5 -10.56 -20.62 5.63
CA THR A 5 -10.58 -21.95 5.02
C THR A 5 -11.96 -22.60 5.12
N LEU A 6 -12.21 -23.64 4.32
CA LEU A 6 -13.45 -24.43 4.42
C LEU A 6 -13.63 -25.10 5.78
N GLU A 7 -12.54 -25.43 6.48
CA GLU A 7 -12.62 -26.02 7.82
C GLU A 7 -13.13 -25.01 8.85
N GLU A 8 -12.63 -23.78 8.80
CA GLU A 8 -13.12 -22.69 9.65
C GLU A 8 -14.58 -22.37 9.34
N ILE A 9 -14.96 -22.30 8.06
CA ILE A 9 -16.35 -22.07 7.64
C ILE A 9 -17.25 -23.21 8.14
N ALA A 10 -16.80 -24.47 8.08
CA ALA A 10 -17.58 -25.60 8.59
C ALA A 10 -17.85 -25.46 10.10
N GLY A 11 -16.86 -25.04 10.88
CA GLY A 11 -17.02 -24.76 12.31
C GLY A 11 -18.04 -23.63 12.57
N THR A 12 -17.96 -22.54 11.83
CA THR A 12 -18.92 -21.42 11.94
C THR A 12 -20.34 -21.84 11.53
N LEU A 13 -20.50 -22.57 10.44
CA LEU A 13 -21.79 -23.10 9.98
C LEU A 13 -22.41 -24.05 11.01
N ALA A 14 -21.60 -24.94 11.58
CA ALA A 14 -22.04 -25.90 12.58
C ALA A 14 -22.61 -25.20 13.81
N ALA A 15 -21.94 -24.12 14.27
CA ALA A 15 -22.42 -23.28 15.34
C ALA A 15 -23.71 -22.51 14.97
N MET A 16 -23.77 -21.92 13.77
CA MET A 16 -24.94 -21.14 13.32
C MET A 16 -26.20 -21.98 13.16
N LEU A 17 -26.06 -23.20 12.64
CA LEU A 17 -27.17 -24.10 12.34
C LEU A 17 -27.43 -25.13 13.44
N ALA A 18 -26.68 -25.07 14.56
CA ALA A 18 -26.76 -26.00 15.68
C ALA A 18 -26.66 -27.49 15.26
N VAL A 19 -25.67 -27.80 14.42
CA VAL A 19 -25.38 -29.14 13.87
C VAL A 19 -23.93 -29.54 14.13
N GLU A 20 -23.59 -30.81 13.93
CA GLU A 20 -22.21 -31.28 14.13
C GLU A 20 -21.25 -30.76 13.05
N GLU A 21 -20.04 -30.37 13.46
CA GLU A 21 -19.00 -29.88 12.55
C GLU A 21 -18.62 -30.91 11.48
N GLY A 22 -18.61 -32.21 11.83
CA GLY A 22 -18.34 -33.30 10.88
C GLY A 22 -19.38 -33.38 9.76
N GLU A 23 -20.65 -33.07 10.09
CA GLU A 23 -21.72 -33.00 9.09
C GLU A 23 -21.45 -31.83 8.13
N MET A 24 -21.17 -30.64 8.63
CA MET A 24 -20.91 -29.45 7.79
C MET A 24 -19.64 -29.60 6.93
N LYS A 25 -18.58 -30.22 7.45
CA LYS A 25 -17.40 -30.58 6.64
C LYS A 25 -17.77 -31.47 5.45
N THR A 26 -18.67 -32.43 5.65
CA THR A 26 -19.15 -33.32 4.58
C THR A 26 -19.98 -32.55 3.55
N HIS A 27 -20.84 -31.64 3.98
CA HIS A 27 -21.64 -30.80 3.09
C HIS A 27 -20.75 -29.91 2.21
N LEU A 28 -19.78 -29.22 2.82
CA LEU A 28 -18.86 -28.33 2.08
C LEU A 28 -17.95 -29.10 1.12
N ARG A 29 -17.42 -30.27 1.52
CA ARG A 29 -16.65 -31.12 0.59
C ARG A 29 -17.48 -31.58 -0.60
N THR A 30 -18.76 -31.91 -0.38
CA THR A 30 -19.68 -32.32 -1.44
C THR A 30 -19.97 -31.14 -2.38
N LEU A 31 -20.19 -29.95 -1.83
CA LEU A 31 -20.35 -28.71 -2.61
C LEU A 31 -19.13 -28.45 -3.49
N VAL A 32 -17.92 -28.55 -2.94
CA VAL A 32 -16.67 -28.38 -3.70
C VAL A 32 -16.56 -29.41 -4.83
N SER A 33 -16.85 -30.68 -4.56
CA SER A 33 -16.85 -31.73 -5.59
C SER A 33 -17.84 -31.45 -6.72
N GLU A 34 -19.02 -30.91 -6.39
CA GLU A 34 -20.02 -30.51 -7.39
C GLU A 34 -19.54 -29.35 -8.26
N ILE A 35 -18.95 -28.32 -7.65
CA ILE A 35 -18.35 -27.19 -8.37
C ILE A 35 -17.28 -27.70 -9.33
N GLN A 36 -16.36 -28.54 -8.85
CA GLN A 36 -15.29 -29.13 -9.67
C GLN A 36 -15.84 -29.93 -10.85
N SER A 37 -16.80 -30.83 -10.59
CA SER A 37 -17.44 -31.68 -11.59
C SER A 37 -18.07 -30.86 -12.73
N LEU A 38 -18.83 -29.81 -12.36
CA LEU A 38 -19.46 -28.92 -13.34
C LEU A 38 -18.42 -28.14 -14.16
N MET A 39 -17.42 -27.55 -13.52
CA MET A 39 -16.40 -26.77 -14.22
C MET A 39 -15.53 -27.62 -15.16
N LEU A 40 -15.18 -28.85 -14.76
CA LEU A 40 -14.45 -29.80 -15.61
C LEU A 40 -15.27 -30.20 -16.86
N SER A 41 -16.60 -30.32 -16.72
CA SER A 41 -17.50 -30.54 -17.86
C SER A 41 -17.61 -29.33 -18.81
N GLY A 42 -17.07 -28.16 -18.42
CA GLY A 42 -17.20 -26.91 -19.16
C GLY A 42 -18.48 -26.13 -18.86
N SER A 43 -19.25 -26.56 -17.86
CA SER A 43 -20.44 -25.84 -17.39
C SER A 43 -20.06 -24.79 -16.36
N GLY A 44 -20.69 -23.61 -16.44
CA GLY A 44 -20.64 -22.64 -15.35
C GLY A 44 -21.42 -23.11 -14.13
N VAL A 45 -21.20 -22.47 -12.99
CA VAL A 45 -21.79 -22.84 -11.69
C VAL A 45 -22.43 -21.62 -11.07
N HIS A 46 -23.71 -21.68 -10.74
CA HIS A 46 -24.37 -20.66 -9.93
C HIS A 46 -24.35 -21.03 -8.45
N LEU A 47 -23.80 -20.15 -7.63
CA LEU A 47 -23.80 -20.26 -6.18
C LEU A 47 -24.76 -19.19 -5.61
N PRO A 48 -25.91 -19.60 -5.03
CA PRO A 48 -26.88 -18.66 -4.48
C PRO A 48 -26.24 -17.70 -3.48
N GLY A 49 -26.54 -16.40 -3.60
CA GLY A 49 -25.99 -15.36 -2.74
C GLY A 49 -24.52 -14.99 -2.99
N ILE A 50 -23.81 -15.71 -3.87
CA ILE A 50 -22.41 -15.42 -4.25
C ILE A 50 -22.34 -14.95 -5.71
N GLY A 51 -22.97 -15.65 -6.65
CA GLY A 51 -22.95 -15.30 -8.07
C GLY A 51 -22.72 -16.49 -8.99
N ALA A 52 -22.29 -16.23 -10.22
CA ALA A 52 -22.03 -17.24 -11.23
C ALA A 52 -20.54 -17.36 -11.55
N ILE A 53 -19.99 -18.57 -11.47
CA ILE A 53 -18.67 -18.90 -12.00
C ILE A 53 -18.84 -19.34 -13.45
N VAL A 54 -18.29 -18.58 -14.38
CA VAL A 54 -18.39 -18.81 -15.82
C VAL A 54 -17.11 -19.47 -16.31
N VAL A 55 -17.21 -20.51 -17.16
CA VAL A 55 -16.05 -21.24 -17.73
C VAL A 55 -16.05 -21.13 -19.26
N ALA A 56 -15.06 -20.48 -19.86
CA ALA A 56 -15.03 -20.21 -21.32
C ALA A 56 -13.62 -20.32 -21.94
N ILE A 57 -13.55 -20.53 -23.26
CA ILE A 57 -12.28 -20.74 -24.00
C ILE A 57 -11.62 -19.42 -24.44
N ASP A 58 -12.40 -18.35 -24.70
CA ASP A 58 -11.90 -17.05 -25.18
C ASP A 58 -12.54 -15.86 -24.45
N ASP A 59 -11.91 -14.68 -24.58
CA ASP A 59 -12.32 -13.41 -23.94
C ASP A 59 -13.84 -13.27 -23.88
N MET A 60 -14.36 -12.97 -22.67
CA MET A 60 -15.74 -13.09 -22.18
C MET A 60 -16.82 -12.28 -22.94
N ARG A 61 -16.65 -12.02 -24.24
CA ARG A 61 -17.48 -11.16 -25.09
C ARG A 61 -18.29 -11.90 -26.15
N LYS A 62 -18.08 -13.20 -26.42
CA LYS A 62 -18.89 -13.94 -27.42
C LYS A 62 -19.09 -15.42 -27.06
N GLY A 63 -20.24 -15.73 -26.47
CA GLY A 63 -20.73 -17.10 -26.29
C GLY A 63 -21.53 -17.24 -24.98
N THR A 64 -22.78 -17.66 -25.06
CA THR A 64 -23.61 -17.98 -23.90
C THR A 64 -23.04 -19.21 -23.20
N THR A 65 -22.17 -19.00 -22.22
CA THR A 65 -21.74 -20.07 -21.33
C THR A 65 -22.95 -20.58 -20.57
N HIS A 66 -23.24 -21.88 -20.66
CA HIS A 66 -24.32 -22.48 -19.89
C HIS A 66 -23.95 -22.47 -18.40
N VAL A 67 -24.64 -21.67 -17.59
CA VAL A 67 -24.46 -21.64 -16.13
C VAL A 67 -25.48 -22.60 -15.51
N ASN A 68 -25.00 -23.58 -14.76
CA ASN A 68 -25.86 -24.52 -14.06
C ASN A 68 -26.46 -23.86 -12.81
N MET A 69 -27.79 -23.74 -12.78
CA MET A 69 -28.58 -23.17 -11.68
C MET A 69 -28.98 -24.20 -10.62
N ASP A 70 -28.81 -25.49 -10.90
CA ASP A 70 -29.35 -26.61 -10.11
C ASP A 70 -28.36 -27.13 -9.05
N VAL A 71 -27.33 -26.37 -8.69
CA VAL A 71 -26.36 -26.76 -7.64
C VAL A 71 -27.07 -27.18 -6.33
N PRO A 72 -28.10 -26.45 -5.82
CA PRO A 72 -28.81 -26.88 -4.63
C PRO A 72 -29.49 -28.24 -4.79
N LYS A 73 -30.07 -28.51 -5.95
CA LYS A 73 -30.73 -29.77 -6.26
C LYS A 73 -29.73 -30.93 -6.33
N ARG A 74 -28.61 -30.76 -7.05
CA ARG A 74 -27.55 -31.79 -7.15
C ARG A 74 -26.93 -32.08 -5.79
N LEU A 75 -26.73 -31.04 -4.98
CA LEU A 75 -26.19 -31.18 -3.63
C LEU A 75 -27.16 -31.94 -2.71
N ALA A 76 -28.45 -31.61 -2.75
CA ALA A 76 -29.50 -32.31 -2.00
C ALA A 76 -29.59 -33.79 -2.38
N GLU A 77 -29.54 -34.11 -3.68
CA GLU A 77 -29.55 -35.48 -4.20
C GLU A 77 -28.32 -36.28 -3.72
N ARG A 78 -27.12 -35.69 -3.77
CA ARG A 78 -25.89 -36.36 -3.32
C ARG A 78 -25.82 -36.58 -1.81
N LEU A 79 -26.35 -35.64 -1.04
CA LEU A 79 -26.37 -35.73 0.43
C LEU A 79 -27.55 -36.57 0.94
N GLY A 80 -28.51 -36.93 0.06
CA GLY A 80 -29.73 -37.62 0.46
C GLY A 80 -30.61 -36.77 1.40
N GLN A 81 -30.61 -35.44 1.22
CA GLN A 81 -31.30 -34.50 2.11
C GLN A 81 -32.40 -33.72 1.39
N ARG A 82 -33.25 -33.05 2.18
CA ARG A 82 -34.30 -32.16 1.65
C ARG A 82 -33.67 -30.87 1.11
N MET A 83 -34.21 -30.37 -0.01
CA MET A 83 -33.76 -29.11 -0.60
C MET A 83 -33.80 -27.93 0.38
N GLU A 84 -34.78 -27.88 1.27
CA GLU A 84 -34.91 -26.82 2.29
C GLU A 84 -33.64 -26.70 3.15
N LYS A 85 -33.18 -27.83 3.70
CA LYS A 85 -31.96 -27.89 4.52
C LYS A 85 -30.72 -27.54 3.69
N THR A 86 -30.63 -28.01 2.45
CA THR A 86 -29.51 -27.68 1.56
C THR A 86 -29.47 -26.19 1.21
N ASN A 87 -30.63 -25.58 0.94
CA ASN A 87 -30.75 -24.14 0.68
C ASN A 87 -30.37 -23.31 1.90
N GLU A 88 -30.78 -23.74 3.10
CA GLU A 88 -30.40 -23.09 4.35
C GLU A 88 -28.86 -23.10 4.53
N VAL A 89 -28.22 -24.26 4.38
CA VAL A 89 -26.75 -24.38 4.44
C VAL A 89 -26.06 -23.48 3.40
N LEU A 90 -26.54 -23.48 2.15
CA LEU A 90 -25.98 -22.62 1.10
C LEU A 90 -26.17 -21.12 1.39
N SER A 91 -27.31 -20.73 1.96
CA SER A 91 -27.58 -19.34 2.33
C SER A 91 -26.67 -18.85 3.47
N SER A 92 -26.48 -19.66 4.51
CA SER A 92 -25.56 -19.36 5.62
C SER A 92 -24.11 -19.37 5.14
N PHE A 93 -23.75 -20.29 4.25
CA PHE A 93 -22.43 -20.31 3.62
C PHE A 93 -22.19 -19.01 2.85
N ALA A 94 -23.13 -18.60 2.00
CA ALA A 94 -23.04 -17.33 1.28
C ALA A 94 -22.92 -16.13 2.22
N GLN A 95 -23.66 -16.11 3.33
CA GLN A 95 -23.55 -15.07 4.35
C GLN A 95 -22.12 -14.97 4.92
N ILE A 96 -21.53 -16.09 5.36
CA ILE A 96 -20.15 -16.10 5.90
C ILE A 96 -19.16 -15.60 4.85
N VAL A 97 -19.29 -16.04 3.59
CA VAL A 97 -18.43 -15.57 2.50
C VAL A 97 -18.56 -14.06 2.30
N ARG A 98 -19.79 -13.51 2.32
CA ARG A 98 -20.04 -12.07 2.19
C ARG A 98 -19.38 -11.29 3.32
N GLU A 99 -19.58 -11.69 4.57
CA GLU A 99 -19.02 -11.03 5.76
C GLU A 99 -17.49 -11.05 5.75
N ASP A 100 -16.87 -12.19 5.41
CA ASP A 100 -15.41 -12.31 5.36
C ASP A 100 -14.78 -11.48 4.23
N LEU A 101 -15.37 -11.50 3.02
CA LEU A 101 -14.90 -10.70 1.89
C LEU A 101 -15.06 -9.19 2.14
N ALA A 102 -16.18 -8.78 2.74
CA ALA A 102 -16.44 -7.42 3.18
C ALA A 102 -15.43 -6.97 4.25
N GLY A 103 -15.12 -7.86 5.20
CA GLY A 103 -14.07 -7.68 6.23
C GLY A 103 -12.63 -7.70 5.69
N GLY A 104 -12.42 -7.90 4.39
CA GLY A 104 -11.09 -7.89 3.77
C GLY A 104 -10.31 -9.19 3.90
N LYS A 105 -10.94 -10.28 4.32
CA LYS A 105 -10.36 -11.62 4.25
C LYS A 105 -10.52 -12.19 2.84
N ARG A 106 -9.78 -13.27 2.58
CA ARG A 106 -9.97 -14.13 1.41
C ARG A 106 -10.69 -15.40 1.83
N VAL A 107 -11.48 -15.99 0.95
CA VAL A 107 -12.16 -17.26 1.23
C VAL A 107 -11.62 -18.34 0.31
N ARG A 108 -11.00 -19.37 0.88
CA ARG A 108 -10.39 -20.46 0.12
C ARG A 108 -11.32 -21.65 0.01
N LEU A 109 -11.61 -22.06 -1.23
CA LEU A 109 -12.24 -23.33 -1.57
C LEU A 109 -11.15 -24.31 -2.02
N ASP A 110 -10.70 -25.16 -1.12
CA ASP A 110 -9.59 -26.09 -1.39
C ASP A 110 -9.88 -26.98 -2.61
N GLY A 111 -8.97 -26.95 -3.58
CA GLY A 111 -9.08 -27.71 -4.82
C GLY A 111 -9.87 -27.00 -5.92
N VAL A 112 -10.39 -25.80 -5.68
CA VAL A 112 -11.00 -24.94 -6.71
C VAL A 112 -10.21 -23.65 -6.83
N GLY A 113 -10.07 -22.91 -5.74
CA GLY A 113 -9.43 -21.60 -5.74
C GLY A 113 -9.81 -20.73 -4.56
N THR A 114 -9.45 -19.46 -4.63
CA THR A 114 -9.66 -18.47 -3.58
C THR A 114 -10.52 -17.33 -4.10
N PHE A 115 -11.63 -17.06 -3.42
CA PHE A 115 -12.36 -15.82 -3.57
C PHE A 115 -11.61 -14.70 -2.86
N GLU A 116 -11.42 -13.61 -3.57
CA GLU A 116 -10.85 -12.40 -2.99
C GLU A 116 -11.49 -11.15 -3.59
N VAL A 117 -11.50 -10.09 -2.78
CA VAL A 117 -11.85 -8.78 -3.27
C VAL A 117 -10.59 -8.19 -3.90
N ALA A 118 -10.50 -8.31 -5.22
CA ALA A 118 -9.48 -7.62 -5.99
C ALA A 118 -9.86 -6.14 -6.14
N ALA A 119 -8.84 -5.31 -6.19
CA ALA A 119 -8.97 -3.91 -6.53
C ALA A 119 -8.90 -3.79 -8.06
N GLU A 120 -10.02 -3.51 -8.74
CA GLU A 120 -9.92 -3.07 -10.14
C GLU A 120 -9.22 -1.72 -10.17
N ARG A 121 -8.24 -1.59 -11.08
CA ARG A 121 -7.55 -0.32 -11.31
C ARG A 121 -8.57 0.79 -11.58
N PRO A 122 -8.36 2.00 -11.05
CA PRO A 122 -9.16 3.15 -11.44
C PRO A 122 -9.22 3.25 -12.97
N LYS A 123 -10.44 3.31 -13.51
CA LYS A 123 -10.66 3.44 -14.97
C LYS A 123 -11.17 4.85 -15.25
N VAL A 124 -10.55 5.50 -16.22
CA VAL A 124 -11.05 6.77 -16.75
C VAL A 124 -12.29 6.45 -17.58
N MET A 125 -13.43 6.98 -17.17
CA MET A 125 -14.68 6.89 -17.94
C MET A 125 -14.93 8.22 -18.63
N GLU A 126 -15.47 8.17 -19.84
CA GLU A 126 -15.90 9.34 -20.58
C GLU A 126 -17.44 9.34 -20.63
N ASP A 127 -18.06 10.42 -20.14
CA ASP A 127 -19.52 10.57 -20.24
C ASP A 127 -19.95 10.95 -21.66
N ILE A 128 -21.27 10.95 -21.92
CA ILE A 128 -21.86 11.29 -23.23
C ILE A 128 -21.53 12.71 -23.71
N LEU A 129 -21.02 13.58 -22.82
CA LEU A 129 -20.59 14.93 -23.12
C LEU A 129 -19.07 15.04 -23.30
N GLY A 130 -18.33 13.93 -23.27
CA GLY A 130 -16.87 13.89 -23.41
C GLY A 130 -16.10 14.21 -22.12
N ASN A 131 -16.78 14.32 -20.97
CA ASN A 131 -16.09 14.58 -19.71
C ASN A 131 -15.47 13.29 -19.19
N LYS A 132 -14.17 13.35 -18.90
CA LYS A 132 -13.43 12.26 -18.29
C LYS A 132 -13.54 12.34 -16.77
N THR A 133 -13.95 11.23 -16.16
CA THR A 133 -14.05 11.09 -14.70
C THR A 133 -13.36 9.79 -14.29
N LEU A 134 -12.53 9.84 -13.26
CA LEU A 134 -11.96 8.62 -12.68
C LEU A 134 -13.02 7.90 -11.85
N LYS A 135 -13.46 6.74 -12.33
CA LYS A 135 -14.24 5.84 -11.49
C LYS A 135 -13.30 5.23 -10.45
N PRO A 136 -13.66 5.26 -9.15
CA PRO A 136 -12.80 4.71 -8.13
C PRO A 136 -12.58 3.22 -8.30
N LEU A 137 -11.61 2.72 -7.53
CA LEU A 137 -11.47 1.32 -7.19
C LEU A 137 -12.84 0.73 -6.87
N SER A 138 -13.39 0.00 -7.83
CA SER A 138 -14.57 -0.80 -7.62
C SER A 138 -14.03 -2.14 -7.13
N PRO A 139 -14.14 -2.47 -5.82
CA PRO A 139 -13.79 -3.81 -5.35
C PRO A 139 -14.50 -4.82 -6.25
N THR A 140 -13.71 -5.58 -6.98
CA THR A 140 -14.17 -6.59 -7.92
C THR A 140 -13.84 -7.91 -7.28
N MET A 141 -14.86 -8.71 -7.05
CA MET A 141 -14.64 -10.03 -6.49
C MET A 141 -14.14 -10.93 -7.61
N ALA A 142 -12.97 -11.51 -7.37
CA ALA A 142 -12.33 -12.43 -8.27
C ALA A 142 -12.30 -13.82 -7.64
N LEU A 143 -12.34 -14.83 -8.50
CA LEU A 143 -11.98 -16.20 -8.15
C LEU A 143 -10.61 -16.47 -8.77
N ILE A 144 -9.58 -16.61 -7.93
CA ILE A 144 -8.26 -17.05 -8.36
C ILE A 144 -8.21 -18.57 -8.20
N LEU A 145 -8.15 -19.30 -9.31
CA LEU A 145 -8.09 -20.76 -9.28
C LEU A 145 -6.75 -21.26 -8.72
N ASP A 146 -6.80 -22.39 -8.03
CA ASP A 146 -5.59 -23.14 -7.68
C ASP A 146 -4.88 -23.60 -8.97
N GLU A 147 -3.54 -23.55 -9.02
CA GLU A 147 -2.76 -23.81 -10.23
C GLU A 147 -3.02 -25.21 -10.83
N SER A 148 -3.15 -26.22 -9.96
CA SER A 148 -3.48 -27.59 -10.36
C SER A 148 -4.88 -27.69 -11.00
N PHE A 149 -5.85 -26.94 -10.48
CA PHE A 149 -7.21 -26.95 -10.99
C PHE A 149 -7.34 -26.12 -12.28
N ALA A 150 -6.68 -24.96 -12.34
CA ALA A 150 -6.58 -24.15 -13.57
C ALA A 150 -6.01 -24.97 -14.74
N SER A 151 -4.98 -25.77 -14.47
CA SER A 151 -4.38 -26.68 -15.46
C SER A 151 -5.35 -27.76 -15.93
N SER A 152 -6.25 -28.21 -15.06
CA SER A 152 -7.23 -29.28 -15.36
C SER A 152 -8.39 -28.81 -16.23
N ILE A 153 -8.71 -27.52 -16.23
CA ILE A 153 -9.76 -26.93 -17.08
C ILE A 153 -9.21 -26.30 -18.37
N ALA A 154 -7.89 -26.20 -18.53
CA ALA A 154 -7.26 -25.63 -19.71
C ALA A 154 -7.71 -26.34 -21.01
N PRO A 155 -7.92 -25.61 -22.13
CA PRO A 155 -7.62 -24.19 -22.33
C PRO A 155 -8.70 -23.24 -21.79
N ARG A 156 -9.75 -23.74 -21.12
CA ARG A 156 -10.82 -22.90 -20.56
C ARG A 156 -10.30 -22.11 -19.37
N LYS A 157 -10.83 -20.90 -19.20
CA LYS A 157 -10.62 -20.02 -18.04
C LYS A 157 -11.93 -19.89 -17.27
N ALA A 158 -11.83 -19.67 -15.97
CA ALA A 158 -12.97 -19.36 -15.13
C ALA A 158 -12.94 -17.92 -14.64
N ALA A 159 -14.11 -17.31 -14.48
CA ALA A 159 -14.27 -15.99 -13.87
C ALA A 159 -15.54 -15.94 -13.04
N LEU A 160 -15.50 -15.21 -11.92
CA LEU A 160 -16.66 -14.94 -11.09
C LEU A 160 -17.42 -13.73 -11.63
N LEU A 161 -18.72 -13.89 -11.83
CA LEU A 161 -19.71 -12.83 -11.99
C LEU A 161 -20.50 -12.72 -10.67
N PRO A 162 -20.18 -11.77 -9.79
CA PRO A 162 -20.77 -11.70 -8.46
C PRO A 162 -22.26 -11.36 -8.51
N ALA A 163 -23.04 -11.86 -7.56
CA ALA A 163 -24.44 -11.47 -7.34
C ALA A 163 -24.53 -10.00 -6.89
N GLU A 164 -25.65 -9.31 -7.19
CA GLU A 164 -25.80 -7.87 -6.85
C GLU A 164 -25.76 -7.64 -5.34
N GLU A 165 -26.36 -8.54 -4.54
CA GLU A 165 -26.37 -8.42 -3.08
C GLU A 165 -24.95 -8.48 -2.49
N LEU A 166 -24.12 -9.39 -3.02
CA LEU A 166 -22.72 -9.52 -2.63
C LEU A 166 -21.90 -8.29 -3.11
N LYS A 167 -22.20 -7.72 -4.28
CA LYS A 167 -21.55 -6.47 -4.74
C LYS A 167 -21.85 -5.33 -3.79
N GLU A 168 -23.13 -5.09 -3.47
CA GLU A 168 -23.54 -3.98 -2.61
C GLU A 168 -22.90 -4.05 -1.23
N GLU A 169 -22.82 -5.24 -0.62
CA GLU A 169 -22.28 -5.43 0.72
C GLU A 169 -20.75 -5.25 0.77
N VAL A 170 -20.03 -5.76 -0.24
CA VAL A 170 -18.57 -5.56 -0.38
C VAL A 170 -18.24 -4.10 -0.74
N LEU A 171 -19.05 -3.46 -1.59
CA LEU A 171 -18.93 -2.03 -1.91
C LEU A 171 -19.21 -1.15 -0.68
N ALA A 172 -20.23 -1.50 0.11
CA ALA A 172 -20.57 -0.80 1.36
C ALA A 172 -19.46 -0.87 2.40
N ALA A 173 -18.79 -2.02 2.50
CA ALA A 173 -17.66 -2.20 3.40
C ALA A 173 -16.40 -1.41 2.98
N LYS A 174 -16.24 -1.09 1.68
CA LYS A 174 -15.01 -0.54 1.08
C LYS A 174 -15.27 0.69 0.21
N PHE A 175 -16.15 1.60 0.62
CA PHE A 175 -16.36 2.82 -0.18
C PHE A 175 -15.06 3.62 -0.32
N PRO A 176 -14.61 3.87 -1.55
CA PRO A 176 -13.39 4.60 -1.84
C PRO A 176 -13.58 6.05 -1.42
N THR A 177 -12.86 6.47 -0.37
CA THR A 177 -13.08 7.75 0.29
C THR A 177 -11.95 8.74 -0.01
N ILE A 178 -12.33 9.97 -0.39
CA ILE A 178 -11.43 11.13 -0.44
C ILE A 178 -11.70 11.98 0.80
N LEU A 179 -10.66 12.33 1.53
CA LEU A 179 -10.74 13.19 2.70
C LEU A 179 -10.27 14.61 2.33
N ILE A 180 -11.13 15.61 2.52
CA ILE A 180 -10.79 17.02 2.38
C ILE A 180 -10.57 17.61 3.77
N VAL A 181 -9.38 18.16 4.01
CA VAL A 181 -9.01 18.79 5.29
C VAL A 181 -8.72 20.26 5.02
N ALA A 182 -9.64 21.14 5.40
CA ALA A 182 -9.58 22.58 5.11
C ALA A 182 -10.16 23.39 6.28
N PRO A 183 -9.75 24.65 6.51
CA PRO A 183 -10.25 25.45 7.62
C PRO A 183 -11.75 25.74 7.50
N GLU A 184 -12.27 25.85 6.27
CA GLU A 184 -13.66 26.08 5.95
C GLU A 184 -14.10 25.29 4.71
N PHE A 185 -15.41 25.13 4.55
CA PHE A 185 -16.01 24.44 3.40
C PHE A 185 -16.88 25.43 2.64
N ASP A 186 -16.26 26.08 1.68
CA ASP A 186 -16.89 27.04 0.79
C ASP A 186 -17.52 26.35 -0.43
N PHE A 187 -17.97 27.17 -1.38
CA PHE A 187 -18.52 26.69 -2.65
C PHE A 187 -17.50 25.84 -3.44
N PHE A 188 -16.21 26.15 -3.35
CA PHE A 188 -15.15 25.41 -4.03
C PHE A 188 -15.04 23.98 -3.51
N VAL A 189 -15.07 23.77 -2.19
CA VAL A 189 -15.13 22.42 -1.59
C VAL A 189 -16.40 21.67 -2.04
N GLY A 190 -17.54 22.37 -2.14
CA GLY A 190 -18.80 21.79 -2.64
C GLY A 190 -18.71 21.27 -4.08
N ILE A 191 -17.99 21.98 -4.97
CA ILE A 191 -17.78 21.52 -6.36
C ILE A 191 -16.92 20.25 -6.40
N ILE A 192 -15.84 20.22 -5.59
CA ILE A 192 -14.95 19.05 -5.51
C ILE A 192 -15.73 17.83 -5.01
N GLU A 193 -16.52 18.03 -3.95
CA GLU A 193 -17.39 16.99 -3.39
C GLU A 193 -18.34 16.43 -4.45
N TYR A 194 -19.07 17.31 -5.14
CA TYR A 194 -20.00 16.91 -6.20
C TYR A 194 -19.30 16.13 -7.32
N HIS A 195 -18.12 16.57 -7.77
CA HIS A 195 -17.38 15.91 -8.84
C HIS A 195 -16.98 14.47 -8.46
N PHE A 196 -16.39 14.30 -7.28
CA PHE A 196 -15.94 12.98 -6.82
C PHE A 196 -17.13 12.07 -6.48
N GLN A 197 -18.19 12.59 -5.89
CA GLN A 197 -19.43 11.83 -5.65
C GLN A 197 -20.08 11.35 -6.96
N LYS A 198 -20.13 12.20 -8.00
CA LYS A 198 -20.58 11.79 -9.35
C LYS A 198 -19.69 10.68 -9.92
N GLY A 199 -18.39 10.70 -9.61
CA GLY A 199 -17.44 9.64 -9.95
C GLY A 199 -17.64 8.34 -9.17
N GLY A 200 -18.43 8.32 -8.11
CA GLY A 200 -18.66 7.16 -7.23
C GLY A 200 -17.77 7.13 -5.97
N TRP A 201 -17.06 8.22 -5.68
CA TRP A 201 -16.27 8.36 -4.47
C TRP A 201 -17.13 8.82 -3.29
N ARG A 202 -16.85 8.32 -2.10
CA ARG A 202 -17.30 8.98 -0.87
C ARG A 202 -16.38 10.16 -0.59
N VAL A 203 -16.92 11.29 -0.18
CA VAL A 203 -16.14 12.46 0.20
C VAL A 203 -16.40 12.76 1.66
N GLU A 204 -15.35 12.71 2.47
CA GLU A 204 -15.37 13.13 3.86
C GLU A 204 -14.65 14.47 3.99
N LYS A 205 -15.08 15.27 4.96
CA LYS A 205 -14.59 16.63 5.18
C LYS A 205 -14.18 16.80 6.64
N SER A 206 -13.08 17.49 6.91
CA SER A 206 -12.59 17.79 8.26
C SER A 206 -12.01 19.20 8.36
N GLN A 207 -12.29 19.88 9.47
CA GLN A 207 -11.73 21.21 9.77
C GLN A 207 -10.61 21.15 10.82
N SER A 208 -10.24 19.94 11.27
CA SER A 208 -9.26 19.73 12.33
C SER A 208 -8.38 18.53 12.03
N ILE A 209 -7.08 18.66 12.34
CA ILE A 209 -6.13 17.56 12.19
C ILE A 209 -6.51 16.34 13.05
N VAL A 210 -7.10 16.56 14.23
CA VAL A 210 -7.51 15.46 15.12
C VAL A 210 -8.64 14.64 14.50
N ASP A 211 -9.68 15.32 14.02
CA ASP A 211 -10.82 14.66 13.35
C ASP A 211 -10.39 13.99 12.04
N ALA A 212 -9.48 14.61 11.27
CA ALA A 212 -8.90 14.00 10.08
C ALA A 212 -8.16 12.69 10.40
N ILE A 213 -7.34 12.65 11.45
CA ILE A 213 -6.65 11.43 11.89
C ILE A 213 -7.65 10.37 12.33
N MET A 214 -8.70 10.74 13.08
CA MET A 214 -9.75 9.78 13.49
C MET A 214 -10.45 9.13 12.28
N LYS A 215 -10.74 9.92 11.23
CA LYS A 215 -11.33 9.41 9.99
C LYS A 215 -10.39 8.50 9.20
N ILE A 216 -9.10 8.82 9.19
CA ILE A 216 -8.08 7.97 8.58
C ILE A 216 -7.96 6.64 9.34
N ASP A 217 -7.95 6.69 10.67
CA ASP A 217 -7.81 5.51 11.55
C ASP A 217 -9.08 4.64 11.58
N ALA A 218 -10.26 5.23 11.34
CA ALA A 218 -11.49 4.47 11.05
C ALA A 218 -11.41 3.66 9.73
N GLY A 219 -10.34 3.86 8.96
CA GLY A 219 -10.04 3.18 7.72
C GLY A 219 -10.74 3.79 6.50
N LYS A 220 -10.29 3.37 5.30
CA LYS A 220 -10.94 3.62 3.98
C LYS A 220 -10.62 4.94 3.27
N THR A 221 -9.68 5.73 3.77
CA THR A 221 -9.19 6.92 3.04
C THR A 221 -8.21 6.53 1.93
N HIS A 222 -8.46 7.00 0.71
CA HIS A 222 -7.68 6.67 -0.50
C HIS A 222 -6.92 7.88 -1.07
N ALA A 223 -7.29 9.10 -0.68
CA ALA A 223 -6.53 10.31 -0.95
C ALA A 223 -6.91 11.39 0.06
N ILE A 224 -5.97 12.30 0.32
CA ILE A 224 -6.18 13.45 1.20
C ILE A 224 -5.91 14.72 0.40
N ILE A 225 -6.87 15.65 0.42
CA ILE A 225 -6.68 17.03 -0.02
C ILE A 225 -6.48 17.85 1.25
N LEU A 226 -5.31 18.45 1.42
CA LEU A 226 -4.93 19.14 2.65
C LEU A 226 -4.64 20.61 2.38
N ASP A 227 -5.32 21.51 3.06
CA ASP A 227 -5.00 22.94 3.02
C ASP A 227 -3.78 23.26 3.89
N GLU A 228 -2.77 23.91 3.33
CA GLU A 228 -1.53 24.28 4.02
C GLU A 228 -1.75 25.32 5.13
N THR A 229 -2.83 26.11 5.04
CA THR A 229 -3.13 27.16 6.04
C THR A 229 -3.59 26.61 7.39
N LEU A 230 -3.95 25.32 7.45
CA LEU A 230 -4.34 24.67 8.69
C LEU A 230 -3.17 24.56 9.67
N LYS A 231 -3.46 24.92 10.92
CA LYS A 231 -2.52 24.72 12.02
C LYS A 231 -2.20 23.23 12.19
N GLU A 232 -0.95 22.94 12.54
CA GLU A 232 -0.45 21.57 12.74
C GLU A 232 -0.58 20.63 11.52
N GLN A 233 -0.71 21.14 10.29
CA GLN A 233 -0.81 20.29 9.09
C GLN A 233 0.35 19.26 8.98
N GLN A 234 1.56 19.62 9.43
CA GLN A 234 2.71 18.72 9.44
C GLN A 234 2.53 17.50 10.36
N LYS A 235 1.71 17.61 11.41
CA LYS A 235 1.35 16.49 12.28
C LYS A 235 0.53 15.44 11.52
N LEU A 236 -0.39 15.87 10.64
CA LEU A 236 -1.12 14.97 9.75
C LEU A 236 -0.17 14.31 8.75
N CYS A 237 0.64 15.11 8.05
CA CYS A 237 1.63 14.60 7.08
C CYS A 237 2.56 13.57 7.72
N ARG A 238 3.11 13.87 8.91
CA ARG A 238 3.94 12.94 9.68
C ARG A 238 3.17 11.67 10.03
N THR A 239 1.97 11.79 10.62
CA THR A 239 1.16 10.63 11.04
C THR A 239 0.85 9.69 9.88
N VAL A 240 0.41 10.25 8.75
CA VAL A 240 0.07 9.48 7.55
C VAL A 240 1.30 8.87 6.90
N LYS A 241 2.39 9.64 6.73
CA LYS A 241 3.57 9.14 6.03
C LYS A 241 4.45 8.22 6.87
N THR A 242 4.44 8.29 8.20
CA THR A 242 5.29 7.42 9.02
C THR A 242 4.66 6.08 9.40
N ARG A 243 3.34 5.90 9.25
CA ARG A 243 2.66 4.61 9.52
C ARG A 243 2.63 3.75 8.25
N ARG A 244 2.93 2.46 8.36
CA ARG A 244 2.99 1.54 7.20
C ARG A 244 1.64 1.43 6.49
N GLU A 245 0.56 1.45 7.27
CA GLU A 245 -0.81 1.23 6.82
C GLU A 245 -1.35 2.42 6.01
N THR A 246 -0.86 3.63 6.29
CA THR A 246 -1.36 4.88 5.71
C THR A 246 -0.35 5.62 4.83
N ASN A 247 0.93 5.21 4.82
CA ASN A 247 1.99 5.87 4.04
C ASN A 247 1.67 6.01 2.56
N LYS A 248 0.97 5.01 2.00
CA LYS A 248 0.58 4.95 0.59
C LYS A 248 -0.60 5.86 0.26
N ILE A 249 -1.30 6.42 1.24
CA ILE A 249 -2.36 7.40 0.99
C ILE A 249 -1.71 8.67 0.44
N PRO A 250 -2.02 9.08 -0.80
CA PRO A 250 -1.47 10.29 -1.38
C PRO A 250 -2.06 11.52 -0.69
N ILE A 251 -1.20 12.49 -0.42
CA ILE A 251 -1.58 13.81 0.10
C ILE A 251 -1.31 14.84 -1.00
N VAL A 252 -2.38 15.50 -1.44
CA VAL A 252 -2.32 16.68 -2.31
C VAL A 252 -2.50 17.91 -1.44
N MET A 253 -1.43 18.66 -1.25
CA MET A 253 -1.45 19.86 -0.42
C MET A 253 -1.77 21.10 -1.26
N ILE A 254 -2.79 21.85 -0.86
CA ILE A 254 -3.18 23.13 -1.44
C ILE A 254 -2.39 24.21 -0.73
N CYS A 255 -1.63 24.99 -1.50
CA CYS A 255 -0.73 26.01 -1.02
C CYS A 255 -1.23 27.39 -1.42
N PRO A 256 -1.20 28.40 -0.53
CA PRO A 256 -1.60 29.76 -0.87
C PRO A 256 -0.67 30.39 -1.93
N GLU A 257 -1.15 31.45 -2.57
CA GLU A 257 -0.36 32.21 -3.54
C GLU A 257 0.90 32.78 -2.87
N ASN A 258 2.07 32.53 -3.47
CA ASN A 258 3.41 32.84 -2.90
C ASN A 258 3.87 31.96 -1.72
N ALA A 259 3.24 30.82 -1.47
CA ALA A 259 3.82 29.81 -0.58
C ALA A 259 5.18 29.38 -1.14
N ALA A 260 6.25 29.83 -0.50
CA ALA A 260 7.58 29.44 -0.94
C ALA A 260 7.78 27.94 -0.69
N PRO A 261 8.47 27.24 -1.61
CA PRO A 261 8.33 25.80 -1.77
C PRO A 261 8.63 25.00 -0.51
N GLU A 262 9.42 25.50 0.44
CA GLU A 262 9.57 24.85 1.74
C GLU A 262 10.06 25.89 2.77
N SER A 263 9.33 26.99 2.95
CA SER A 263 9.76 28.13 3.79
C SER A 263 9.60 27.95 5.29
N GLY A 264 9.43 26.71 5.76
CA GLY A 264 9.59 26.40 7.17
C GLY A 264 11.08 26.39 7.51
N ASN A 265 11.49 27.16 8.51
CA ASN A 265 12.82 27.05 9.15
C ASN A 265 12.97 25.74 9.97
N GLY A 266 12.23 24.69 9.61
CA GLY A 266 12.02 23.50 10.44
C GLY A 266 11.99 22.21 9.63
N PHE A 267 11.77 21.11 10.33
CA PHE A 267 11.65 19.78 9.75
C PHE A 267 10.31 19.61 9.03
N VAL A 268 10.33 19.29 7.74
CA VAL A 268 9.14 19.18 6.88
C VAL A 268 9.03 17.77 6.32
N ILE A 269 7.87 17.13 6.51
CA ILE A 269 7.49 15.91 5.79
C ILE A 269 6.84 16.30 4.47
N HIS A 270 7.35 15.75 3.38
CA HIS A 270 6.86 16.05 2.04
C HIS A 270 5.55 15.29 1.77
N THR A 271 4.66 15.96 1.07
CA THR A 271 3.46 15.36 0.47
C THR A 271 3.75 14.91 -0.96
N ASP A 272 2.84 14.12 -1.54
CA ASP A 272 3.04 13.54 -2.87
C ASP A 272 2.92 14.61 -3.97
N THR A 273 2.06 15.60 -3.77
CA THR A 273 1.99 16.78 -4.63
C THR A 273 1.63 18.02 -3.80
N ARG A 274 2.15 19.17 -4.24
CA ARG A 274 1.76 20.50 -3.78
C ARG A 274 1.17 21.29 -4.95
N LEU A 275 0.06 21.97 -4.73
CA LEU A 275 -0.64 22.74 -5.74
C LEU A 275 -0.81 24.18 -5.24
N ASN A 276 -0.06 25.10 -5.86
CA ASN A 276 -0.11 26.52 -5.52
C ASN A 276 -1.35 27.17 -6.13
N GLN A 277 -2.05 27.96 -5.34
CA GLN A 277 -3.08 28.88 -5.80
C GLN A 277 -2.47 30.05 -6.60
N PRO A 278 -3.22 30.63 -7.56
CA PRO A 278 -4.57 30.21 -8.00
C PRO A 278 -4.53 28.99 -8.93
N PHE A 279 -5.57 28.17 -8.90
CA PHE A 279 -5.76 27.05 -9.82
C PHE A 279 -7.24 26.81 -10.11
N ASP A 280 -7.54 26.17 -11.23
CA ASP A 280 -8.90 25.69 -11.55
C ASP A 280 -9.20 24.40 -10.77
N VAL A 281 -10.43 24.24 -10.28
CA VAL A 281 -10.95 22.99 -9.69
C VAL A 281 -10.62 21.78 -10.58
N LYS A 282 -10.74 21.92 -11.91
CA LYS A 282 -10.39 20.85 -12.87
C LYS A 282 -8.92 20.43 -12.79
N GLN A 283 -8.02 21.37 -12.49
CA GLN A 283 -6.60 21.08 -12.31
C GLN A 283 -6.37 20.28 -11.03
N LEU A 284 -6.99 20.67 -9.92
CA LEU A 284 -6.91 19.93 -8.66
C LEU A 284 -7.43 18.51 -8.80
N ILE A 285 -8.60 18.33 -9.42
CA ILE A 285 -9.19 17.00 -9.68
C ILE A 285 -8.18 16.11 -10.42
N LYS A 286 -7.62 16.60 -11.54
CA LYS A 286 -6.63 15.84 -12.33
C LYS A 286 -5.39 15.47 -11.53
N VAL A 287 -4.95 16.37 -10.64
CA VAL A 287 -3.81 16.12 -9.75
C VAL A 287 -4.14 15.00 -8.77
N VAL A 288 -5.29 15.07 -8.10
CA VAL A 288 -5.75 14.06 -7.14
C VAL A 288 -5.93 12.71 -7.83
N GLU A 289 -6.62 12.66 -8.97
CA GLU A 289 -6.82 11.44 -9.76
C GLU A 289 -5.49 10.80 -10.17
N ARG A 290 -4.52 11.60 -10.63
CA ARG A 290 -3.18 11.11 -10.98
C ARG A 290 -2.46 10.53 -9.78
N GLU A 291 -2.51 11.17 -8.62
CA GLU A 291 -1.84 10.66 -7.42
C GLU A 291 -2.50 9.38 -6.89
N ILE A 292 -3.82 9.24 -7.00
CA ILE A 292 -4.54 7.99 -6.72
C ILE A 292 -4.02 6.85 -7.62
N ILE A 293 -3.89 7.10 -8.93
CA ILE A 293 -3.38 6.10 -9.88
C ILE A 293 -1.93 5.73 -9.54
N ARG A 294 -1.08 6.72 -9.23
CA ARG A 294 0.33 6.50 -8.86
C ARG A 294 0.47 5.69 -7.58
N ALA A 295 -0.32 6.01 -6.55
CA ALA A 295 -0.33 5.28 -5.29
C ALA A 295 -0.64 3.80 -5.53
N PHE A 296 -1.63 3.51 -6.39
CA PHE A 296 -2.00 2.15 -6.77
C PHE A 296 -0.89 1.42 -7.54
N GLU A 297 -0.28 2.06 -8.55
CA GLU A 297 0.80 1.44 -9.33
C GLU A 297 2.07 1.19 -8.49
N SER A 298 2.27 2.01 -7.46
CA SER A 298 3.43 1.94 -6.57
C SER A 298 3.31 0.85 -5.51
N GLU A 299 2.13 0.23 -5.32
CA GLU A 299 1.91 -0.80 -4.30
C GLU A 299 2.91 -1.96 -4.36
N ARG A 300 3.43 -2.26 -5.56
CA ARG A 300 4.39 -3.34 -5.83
C ARG A 300 5.86 -2.94 -5.70
N ARG A 301 6.19 -1.66 -5.55
CA ARG A 301 7.59 -1.17 -5.63
C ARG A 301 8.27 -1.01 -4.27
N PHE A 302 7.51 -0.64 -3.24
CA PHE A 302 8.02 -0.45 -1.89
C PHE A 302 6.90 -0.65 -0.86
N GLN A 303 7.28 -1.07 0.35
CA GLN A 303 6.38 -1.14 1.50
C GLN A 303 6.09 0.26 2.04
N GLN A 304 7.12 1.11 2.11
CA GLN A 304 7.01 2.46 2.67
C GLN A 304 8.01 3.41 1.99
N ARG A 305 7.60 4.66 1.75
CA ARG A 305 8.47 5.74 1.27
C ARG A 305 8.18 7.04 2.01
N VAL A 306 9.19 7.61 2.65
CA VAL A 306 9.09 8.89 3.37
C VAL A 306 10.13 9.85 2.84
N VAL A 307 9.71 11.03 2.44
CA VAL A 307 10.59 12.11 2.02
C VAL A 307 10.42 13.27 2.99
N CYS A 308 11.53 13.81 3.49
CA CYS A 308 11.52 14.96 4.37
C CYS A 308 12.72 15.88 4.12
N THR A 309 12.60 17.11 4.59
CA THR A 309 13.63 18.12 4.48
C THR A 309 13.84 18.79 5.81
N LEU A 310 15.10 19.11 6.12
CA LEU A 310 15.50 19.82 7.34
C LEU A 310 16.45 20.97 7.01
N PRO A 311 16.46 22.05 7.81
CA PRO A 311 17.44 23.12 7.68
C PRO A 311 18.85 22.60 7.91
N SER A 312 19.84 23.22 7.26
CA SER A 312 21.26 22.85 7.41
C SER A 312 21.90 23.44 8.65
N ASP A 313 21.24 23.28 9.78
CA ASP A 313 21.73 23.59 11.11
C ASP A 313 21.45 22.42 12.07
N ASN A 314 21.93 22.52 13.31
CA ASN A 314 21.80 21.42 14.27
C ASN A 314 20.43 21.36 14.95
N SER A 315 19.50 22.30 14.68
CA SER A 315 18.25 22.43 15.43
C SER A 315 17.27 21.29 15.18
N GLN A 316 17.30 20.70 13.98
CA GLN A 316 16.34 19.65 13.56
C GLN A 316 16.98 18.27 13.37
N VAL A 317 18.28 18.12 13.64
CA VAL A 317 19.00 16.85 13.42
C VAL A 317 18.44 15.74 14.31
N GLU A 318 18.22 16.01 15.60
CA GLU A 318 17.65 14.99 16.49
C GLU A 318 16.23 14.59 16.09
N GLY A 319 15.40 15.55 15.67
CA GLY A 319 14.04 15.26 15.20
C GLY A 319 14.00 14.36 13.96
N ALA A 320 14.96 14.55 13.03
CA ALA A 320 15.13 13.68 11.87
C ALA A 320 15.56 12.26 12.28
N ILE A 321 16.46 12.15 13.27
CA ILE A 321 16.96 10.86 13.76
C ILE A 321 15.87 10.10 14.51
N GLU A 322 15.10 10.77 15.38
CA GLU A 322 13.95 10.16 16.05
C GLU A 322 12.91 9.63 15.06
N LEU A 323 12.68 10.36 13.96
CA LEU A 323 11.78 9.89 12.91
C LEU A 323 12.36 8.67 12.19
N ALA A 324 13.64 8.71 11.82
CA ALA A 324 14.31 7.60 11.16
C ALA A 324 14.28 6.34 12.05
N GLN A 325 14.54 6.48 13.34
CA GLN A 325 14.48 5.37 14.30
C GLN A 325 13.11 4.70 14.33
N LYS A 326 12.01 5.46 14.36
CA LYS A 326 10.64 4.89 14.30
C LYS A 326 10.39 4.10 13.01
N LEU A 327 10.96 4.55 11.89
CA LEU A 327 10.89 3.82 10.63
C LEU A 327 11.73 2.53 10.68
N PHE A 328 12.88 2.54 11.37
CA PHE A 328 13.74 1.37 11.51
C PHE A 328 13.15 0.31 12.42
N GLU A 329 12.53 0.72 13.53
CA GLU A 329 11.85 -0.18 14.48
C GLU A 329 10.74 -0.97 13.79
N THR A 330 10.02 -0.33 12.88
CA THR A 330 8.98 -0.99 12.10
C THR A 330 9.52 -1.67 10.85
N SER A 331 10.81 -1.56 10.48
CA SER A 331 11.35 -2.05 9.20
C SER A 331 11.56 -3.56 9.10
N GLY A 332 11.67 -4.26 10.23
CA GLY A 332 12.08 -5.67 10.30
C GLY A 332 13.58 -5.89 10.47
N LEU A 333 14.39 -4.83 10.53
CA LEU A 333 15.81 -4.92 10.90
C LEU A 333 15.97 -5.48 12.32
N SER A 334 17.04 -6.26 12.53
CA SER A 334 17.53 -6.62 13.88
C SER A 334 17.90 -5.37 14.69
N GLU A 335 17.84 -5.43 16.02
CA GLU A 335 18.24 -4.33 16.91
C GLU A 335 19.65 -3.78 16.59
N GLU A 336 20.63 -4.67 16.39
CA GLU A 336 21.99 -4.28 15.99
C GLU A 336 22.00 -3.51 14.67
N GLY A 337 21.24 -3.98 13.68
CA GLY A 337 21.05 -3.32 12.38
C GLY A 337 20.40 -1.93 12.51
N GLN A 338 19.42 -1.78 13.39
CA GLN A 338 18.76 -0.49 13.67
C GLN A 338 19.73 0.52 14.30
N ILE A 339 20.54 0.08 15.27
CA ILE A 339 21.56 0.91 15.93
C ILE A 339 22.63 1.33 14.91
N ALA A 340 23.14 0.38 14.13
CA ALA A 340 24.15 0.63 13.11
C ALA A 340 23.65 1.63 12.06
N LEU A 341 22.46 1.42 11.50
CA LEU A 341 21.89 2.31 10.50
C LEU A 341 21.62 3.72 11.07
N SER A 342 21.18 3.82 12.32
CA SER A 342 20.98 5.12 13.00
C SER A 342 22.30 5.90 13.16
N ALA A 343 23.39 5.21 13.52
CA ALA A 343 24.71 5.82 13.61
C ALA A 343 25.21 6.32 12.25
N ALA A 344 25.02 5.52 11.20
CA ALA A 344 25.38 5.90 9.83
C ALA A 344 24.53 7.08 9.32
N PHE A 345 23.23 7.07 9.59
CA PHE A 345 22.32 8.14 9.20
C PHE A 345 22.67 9.48 9.88
N ARG A 346 22.94 9.46 11.20
CA ARG A 346 23.39 10.63 11.96
C ARG A 346 24.65 11.24 11.36
N GLU A 347 25.62 10.40 11.00
CA GLU A 347 26.87 10.83 10.37
C GLU A 347 26.64 11.40 8.95
N ALA A 348 25.79 10.76 8.15
CA ALA A 348 25.45 11.22 6.79
C ALA A 348 24.78 12.61 6.81
N VAL A 349 23.79 12.82 7.67
CA VAL A 349 23.13 14.12 7.86
C VAL A 349 24.13 15.16 8.36
N GLY A 350 24.96 14.82 9.35
CA GLY A 350 26.01 15.71 9.84
C GLY A 350 27.00 16.11 8.75
N ASN A 351 27.33 15.21 7.82
CA ASN A 351 28.21 15.49 6.69
C ASN A 351 27.55 16.36 5.63
N ALA A 352 26.28 16.12 5.31
CA ALA A 352 25.49 16.97 4.42
C ALA A 352 25.44 18.42 4.95
N ILE A 353 25.21 18.59 6.25
CA ILE A 353 25.16 19.92 6.90
C ILE A 353 26.54 20.59 6.93
N ARG A 354 27.56 19.89 7.45
CA ARG A 354 28.88 20.47 7.72
C ARG A 354 29.72 20.64 6.46
N HIS A 355 29.75 19.62 5.60
CA HIS A 355 30.64 19.56 4.45
C HIS A 355 29.95 19.91 3.15
N GLY A 356 28.70 19.48 2.96
CA GLY A 356 27.90 19.83 1.78
C GLY A 356 27.46 21.29 1.81
N ASN A 357 26.71 21.65 2.84
CA ASN A 357 26.05 22.95 2.96
C ASN A 357 26.86 24.00 3.74
N GLY A 358 27.93 23.59 4.43
CA GLY A 358 28.81 24.52 5.16
C GLY A 358 28.13 25.23 6.33
N HIS A 359 27.16 24.58 6.97
CA HIS A 359 26.31 25.17 8.02
C HIS A 359 25.51 26.42 7.58
N ASP A 360 25.26 26.59 6.28
CA ASP A 360 24.38 27.66 5.80
C ASP A 360 22.91 27.28 6.08
N ALA A 361 22.31 27.88 7.11
CA ALA A 361 20.92 27.63 7.51
C ALA A 361 19.89 27.96 6.41
N ARG A 362 20.28 28.71 5.36
CA ARG A 362 19.42 28.95 4.19
C ARG A 362 19.33 27.75 3.25
N LYS A 363 20.30 26.83 3.36
CA LYS A 363 20.34 25.58 2.61
C LYS A 363 19.64 24.47 3.39
N LYS A 364 19.27 23.42 2.69
CA LYS A 364 18.52 22.30 3.24
C LYS A 364 19.19 20.97 2.95
N VAL A 365 18.88 20.00 3.79
CA VAL A 365 19.20 18.61 3.57
C VAL A 365 17.90 17.86 3.32
N GLU A 366 17.80 17.22 2.16
CA GLU A 366 16.68 16.35 1.80
C GLU A 366 17.02 14.91 2.16
N VAL A 367 16.09 14.21 2.79
CA VAL A 367 16.22 12.81 3.19
C VAL A 367 15.06 12.02 2.60
N GLU A 368 15.38 10.97 1.85
CA GLU A 368 14.42 9.99 1.36
C GLU A 368 14.72 8.63 1.99
N CYS A 369 13.71 8.07 2.65
CA CYS A 369 13.73 6.72 3.22
C CYS A 369 12.79 5.82 2.40
N VAL A 370 13.32 4.73 1.87
CA VAL A 370 12.56 3.72 1.13
C VAL A 370 12.76 2.36 1.79
N LEU A 371 11.67 1.71 2.12
CA LEU A 371 11.62 0.36 2.65
C LEU A 371 10.93 -0.56 1.65
N ASP A 372 11.62 -1.62 1.25
CA ASP A 372 11.06 -2.73 0.48
C ASP A 372 11.13 -4.04 1.29
N ASP A 373 10.78 -5.18 0.68
CA ASP A 373 10.74 -6.48 1.35
C ASP A 373 12.13 -7.00 1.77
N GLN A 374 13.20 -6.47 1.18
CA GLN A 374 14.57 -6.97 1.33
C GLN A 374 15.49 -6.01 2.09
N LYS A 375 15.24 -4.71 1.99
CA LYS A 375 16.16 -3.68 2.45
C LYS A 375 15.47 -2.36 2.80
N ILE A 376 16.19 -1.57 3.58
CA ILE A 376 15.94 -0.15 3.77
C ILE A 376 17.05 0.66 3.11
N SER A 377 16.67 1.73 2.41
CA SER A 377 17.58 2.65 1.73
C SER A 377 17.32 4.08 2.18
N LEU A 378 18.38 4.80 2.55
CA LEU A 378 18.34 6.21 2.92
C LEU A 378 19.16 7.01 1.91
N ALA A 379 18.53 7.90 1.16
CA ALA A 379 19.22 8.89 0.35
C ALA A 379 19.25 10.22 1.10
N ILE A 380 20.44 10.77 1.32
CA ILE A 380 20.64 12.07 1.97
C ILE A 380 21.29 12.99 0.93
N ARG A 381 20.65 14.11 0.64
CA ARG A 381 21.04 15.07 -0.39
C ARG A 381 21.31 16.44 0.22
N ASP A 382 22.45 17.02 -0.16
CA ASP A 382 22.83 18.39 0.14
C ASP A 382 22.84 19.29 -1.11
N GLU A 383 22.84 20.61 -0.88
CA GLU A 383 22.90 21.66 -1.89
C GLU A 383 24.35 22.16 -2.12
N GLY A 384 25.32 21.37 -1.69
CA GLY A 384 26.72 21.63 -1.88
C GLY A 384 27.23 21.38 -3.30
N PRO A 385 28.51 21.72 -3.56
CA PRO A 385 29.17 21.41 -4.82
C PRO A 385 29.41 19.90 -5.00
N GLY A 386 29.32 19.11 -3.93
CA GLY A 386 29.68 17.69 -3.87
C GLY A 386 31.19 17.46 -3.68
N PHE A 387 31.60 16.21 -3.51
CA PHE A 387 33.02 15.87 -3.27
C PHE A 387 33.48 14.61 -4.03
N ASP A 388 34.81 14.51 -4.23
CA ASP A 388 35.48 13.39 -4.89
C ASP A 388 35.49 12.13 -4.00
N HIS A 389 34.35 11.43 -3.99
CA HIS A 389 34.08 10.27 -3.14
C HIS A 389 34.83 8.97 -3.47
N PRO A 390 35.21 8.64 -4.74
CA PRO A 390 35.86 7.37 -5.06
C PRO A 390 37.14 7.09 -4.28
N LYS A 391 37.93 8.14 -3.97
CA LYS A 391 39.17 8.03 -3.20
C LYS A 391 38.94 7.57 -1.77
N PHE A 392 37.84 8.00 -1.14
CA PHE A 392 37.53 7.69 0.25
C PHE A 392 36.83 6.33 0.41
N VAL A 393 35.93 5.99 -0.52
CA VAL A 393 35.20 4.70 -0.49
C VAL A 393 36.12 3.52 -0.78
N ARG A 394 37.11 3.69 -1.68
CA ARG A 394 38.12 2.64 -1.96
C ARG A 394 39.04 2.41 -0.78
N THR A 395 39.48 3.49 -0.13
CA THR A 395 40.40 3.40 1.02
C THR A 395 39.73 2.80 2.24
N GLY A 396 38.42 3.00 2.46
CA GLY A 396 37.70 2.48 3.64
C GLY A 396 37.40 0.98 3.66
N LYS A 397 37.69 0.23 2.59
CA LYS A 397 37.42 -1.22 2.47
C LYS A 397 38.59 -2.13 2.87
N THR A 398 39.76 -1.58 3.18
CA THR A 398 40.94 -2.34 3.63
C THR A 398 41.04 -2.32 5.16
N GLU A 399 41.46 -3.41 5.81
CA GLU A 399 41.60 -3.49 7.28
C GLU A 399 42.57 -2.42 7.83
N ASP A 400 43.58 -2.02 7.05
CA ASP A 400 44.54 -0.96 7.36
C ASP A 400 43.95 0.47 7.36
N ALA A 401 42.73 0.65 6.84
CA ALA A 401 42.09 1.95 6.71
C ALA A 401 41.70 2.56 8.06
N VAL A 402 41.39 1.72 9.05
CA VAL A 402 41.00 2.14 10.39
C VAL A 402 42.21 2.73 11.13
N ALA A 403 43.38 2.08 11.00
CA ALA A 403 44.64 2.54 11.59
C ALA A 403 45.13 3.82 10.89
N ALA A 404 45.15 3.83 9.56
CA ALA A 404 45.54 4.99 8.77
C ALA A 404 44.62 6.21 9.01
N ALA A 405 43.30 6.03 9.10
CA ALA A 405 42.37 7.13 9.38
C ALA A 405 42.51 7.66 10.82
N ARG A 406 42.83 6.79 11.80
CA ARG A 406 43.14 7.19 13.19
C ARG A 406 44.44 7.97 13.29
N GLU A 407 45.49 7.57 12.56
CA GLU A 407 46.75 8.32 12.49
C GLU A 407 46.57 9.68 11.83
N VAL A 408 45.85 9.76 10.71
CA VAL A 408 45.54 11.04 10.02
C VAL A 408 44.76 12.00 10.93
N TYR A 409 43.84 11.46 11.75
CA TYR A 409 43.10 12.23 12.76
C TYR A 409 44.00 12.69 13.92
N ALA A 410 44.90 11.82 14.40
CA ALA A 410 45.89 12.16 15.43
C ALA A 410 46.89 13.24 14.96
N HIS A 411 47.13 13.34 13.64
CA HIS A 411 47.97 14.37 13.02
C HIS A 411 47.17 15.61 12.55
N GLY A 412 45.95 15.82 13.05
CA GLY A 412 45.20 17.06 12.88
C GLY A 412 44.50 17.26 11.53
N LYS A 413 44.53 16.27 10.62
CA LYS A 413 43.77 16.29 9.37
C LYS A 413 42.38 15.68 9.61
N ARG A 414 41.36 16.54 9.68
CA ARG A 414 39.95 16.13 9.88
C ARG A 414 39.36 15.60 8.57
N GLY A 415 39.19 14.29 8.44
CA GLY A 415 38.39 13.71 7.35
C GLY A 415 38.59 12.19 7.19
N GLY A 416 37.50 11.42 7.05
CA GLY A 416 37.53 10.00 6.71
C GLY A 416 36.92 9.03 7.74
N LEU A 417 36.93 9.39 9.03
CA LEU A 417 36.35 8.53 10.09
C LEU A 417 34.85 8.32 9.92
N GLY A 418 34.13 9.36 9.50
CA GLY A 418 32.68 9.30 9.27
C GLY A 418 32.29 8.35 8.13
N ILE A 419 33.03 8.41 7.01
CA ILE A 419 32.81 7.51 5.87
C ILE A 419 33.10 6.06 6.28
N LEU A 420 34.18 5.84 7.04
CA LEU A 420 34.53 4.53 7.55
C LEU A 420 33.48 3.97 8.53
N LEU A 421 32.89 4.81 9.39
CA LEU A 421 31.78 4.44 10.25
C LEU A 421 30.59 3.97 9.41
N MET A 422 30.18 4.78 8.42
CA MET A 422 29.06 4.43 7.55
C MET A 422 29.31 3.13 6.76
N LEU A 423 30.54 2.90 6.27
CA LEU A 423 30.92 1.66 5.59
C LEU A 423 30.87 0.41 6.48
N LYS A 424 31.09 0.56 7.79
CA LYS A 424 30.96 -0.56 8.75
C LYS A 424 29.52 -0.80 9.15
N CYS A 425 28.72 0.25 9.23
CA CYS A 425 27.35 0.19 9.71
C CYS A 425 26.36 -0.26 8.62
N CYS A 426 26.61 0.10 7.35
CA CYS A 426 25.74 -0.20 6.21
C CYS A 426 26.31 -1.31 5.34
N ASP A 427 25.42 -2.06 4.68
CA ASP A 427 25.83 -3.13 3.76
C ASP A 427 26.27 -2.55 2.40
N ARG A 428 25.74 -1.38 2.04
CA ARG A 428 26.17 -0.61 0.88
C ARG A 428 26.12 0.89 1.15
N VAL A 429 27.12 1.61 0.65
CA VAL A 429 27.23 3.07 0.67
C VAL A 429 27.61 3.53 -0.73
N ASP A 430 26.73 4.27 -1.39
CA ASP A 430 26.97 4.86 -2.71
C ASP A 430 26.90 6.38 -2.64
N TYR A 431 27.49 7.03 -3.63
CA TYR A 431 27.30 8.45 -3.89
C TYR A 431 26.86 8.66 -5.33
N ASN A 432 26.12 9.74 -5.59
CA ASN A 432 25.90 10.18 -6.97
C ASN A 432 27.21 10.70 -7.59
N GLN A 433 27.23 10.87 -8.91
CA GLN A 433 28.43 11.32 -9.64
C GLN A 433 28.99 12.67 -9.13
N LYS A 434 28.10 13.58 -8.72
CA LYS A 434 28.48 14.88 -8.18
C LYS A 434 29.07 14.77 -6.76
N GLY A 435 28.70 13.75 -6.00
CA GLY A 435 29.09 13.55 -4.61
C GLY A 435 28.31 14.40 -3.60
N ASN A 436 27.11 14.86 -3.94
CA ASN A 436 26.21 15.62 -3.05
C ASN A 436 24.92 14.85 -2.67
N VAL A 437 24.89 13.55 -3.01
CA VAL A 437 23.88 12.60 -2.54
C VAL A 437 24.62 11.36 -2.07
N ILE A 438 24.40 10.97 -0.83
CA ILE A 438 24.84 9.68 -0.27
C ILE A 438 23.63 8.76 -0.15
N ILE A 439 23.81 7.50 -0.53
CA ILE A 439 22.80 6.45 -0.40
C ILE A 439 23.34 5.38 0.53
N LEU A 440 22.67 5.19 1.67
CA LEU A 440 22.95 4.13 2.63
C LEU A 440 21.95 3.00 2.43
N THR A 441 22.40 1.75 2.36
CA THR A 441 21.53 0.59 2.27
C THR A 441 21.84 -0.40 3.39
N LYS A 442 20.78 -0.91 4.03
CA LYS A 442 20.83 -1.99 5.01
C LYS A 442 19.85 -3.10 4.62
N LEU A 443 20.32 -4.34 4.60
CA LEU A 443 19.52 -5.53 4.32
C LEU A 443 18.75 -5.96 5.57
N ILE A 444 17.47 -6.32 5.40
CA ILE A 444 16.61 -6.81 6.47
C ILE A 444 17.01 -8.23 6.87
N ASN A 445 17.27 -9.09 5.87
CA ASN A 445 17.73 -10.46 6.08
C ASN A 445 18.99 -10.75 5.25
N PRO A 446 20.20 -10.51 5.80
CA PRO A 446 21.45 -10.66 5.06
C PRO A 446 21.76 -12.11 4.62
N GLN A 447 21.15 -13.12 5.24
CA GLN A 447 21.36 -14.54 4.92
C GLN A 447 20.58 -15.00 3.67
N ALA A 448 19.42 -14.40 3.38
CA ALA A 448 18.60 -14.74 2.21
C ALA A 448 19.25 -14.30 0.88
N ALA A 449 20.12 -13.28 0.91
CA ALA A 449 20.82 -12.76 -0.27
C ALA A 449 21.95 -13.68 -0.79
N HIS A 450 22.36 -14.69 -0.01
CA HIS A 450 23.44 -15.63 -0.36
C HIS A 450 22.96 -17.03 -0.74
N SER A 451 21.65 -17.26 -0.94
CA SER A 451 21.20 -18.48 -1.60
C SER A 451 21.33 -18.29 -3.12
N PRO A 452 22.24 -19.00 -3.81
CA PRO A 452 22.14 -19.09 -5.25
C PRO A 452 20.80 -19.77 -5.57
N ALA A 453 20.09 -19.26 -6.57
CA ALA A 453 18.93 -19.95 -7.13
C ALA A 453 19.32 -21.41 -7.42
N GLY A 454 18.71 -22.33 -6.66
CA GLY A 454 18.82 -23.76 -6.87
C GLY A 454 17.87 -24.24 -7.93
#